data_AF-A0A7W1QHE6-F1
#
_entry.id   AF-A0A7W1QHE6-F1
#
_cell.length_a   1.000
_cell.length_b   1.000
_cell.length_c   1.000
_cell.angle_alpha   90.00
_cell.angle_beta   90.00
_cell.angle_gamma   90.00
#
_symmetry.space_group_name_H-M   'P 1'
#
loop_
_entity.id
_entity.type
_entity.pdbx_description
1 polymer ?
#
loop_
_entity_poly.entity_id
_entity_poly.type
_entity_poly.pdbx_seq_one_letter_code
_entity_poly.pdbx_strand_id
1 'polypeptide(L)'
;MKHDGYKEPKDLYRERKRDNTIPLVVGGFFVLFLIVVSRQFLMQVRSEDDHTIAKDIGMLQGLFNTINESSKIIAIRSQKSPINFLNVQSFAGSFVGPLKVAYPENWKGPFRTEPLEFQGKEYEIVCTKKGFYIVPGEGVVLANGKVIGETLKFTEESDIDAMIADPAQLLSQSYPLAVKIPIAEQLTKQTKIEDTFPHDDDELASY
;
A
#
# COMPACT_ATOMS: atom_id res chain seq x y z
N MET A 1 85.58 -24.79 47.69
CA MET A 1 84.59 -25.13 46.63
C MET A 1 83.33 -24.35 46.91
N LYS A 2 82.92 -23.48 45.97
CA LYS A 2 81.76 -22.59 46.11
C LYS A 2 80.48 -23.39 45.91
N HIS A 3 79.50 -23.17 46.79
CA HIS A 3 78.13 -23.63 46.61
C HIS A 3 77.46 -22.75 45.56
N ASP A 4 77.17 -23.31 44.40
CA ASP A 4 76.41 -22.64 43.36
C ASP A 4 74.93 -22.57 43.76
N GLY A 5 74.42 -21.34 43.87
CA GLY A 5 73.06 -21.04 44.24
C GLY A 5 72.07 -21.41 43.14
N TYR A 6 71.14 -22.30 43.47
CA TYR A 6 69.96 -22.58 42.65
C TYR A 6 68.99 -21.38 42.75
N LYS A 7 68.87 -20.58 41.68
CA LYS A 7 67.84 -19.52 41.58
C LYS A 7 66.53 -20.15 41.11
N GLU A 8 65.47 -20.01 41.91
CA GLU A 8 64.10 -20.38 41.54
C GLU A 8 63.66 -19.69 40.23
N PRO A 9 63.01 -20.40 39.29
CA PRO A 9 62.47 -19.82 38.07
C PRO A 9 61.09 -19.21 38.35
N LYS A 10 61.03 -18.12 39.13
CA LYS A 10 59.76 -17.37 39.35
C LYS A 10 59.44 -16.37 38.23
N ASP A 11 60.36 -16.19 37.29
CA ASP A 11 60.25 -15.14 36.27
C ASP A 11 59.74 -15.63 34.90
N LEU A 12 59.37 -16.92 34.78
CA LEU A 12 58.94 -17.52 33.51
C LEU A 12 57.44 -17.38 33.21
N TYR A 13 56.64 -16.88 34.16
CA TYR A 13 55.26 -16.48 33.91
C TYR A 13 55.18 -14.97 33.65
N ARG A 14 55.76 -14.53 32.53
CA ARG A 14 55.38 -13.24 31.94
C ARG A 14 53.93 -13.38 31.50
N GLU A 15 52.99 -12.90 32.30
CA GLU A 15 51.58 -12.78 31.93
C GLU A 15 51.51 -12.07 30.57
N ARG A 16 51.25 -12.85 29.51
CA ARG A 16 50.97 -12.30 28.19
C ARG A 16 49.60 -11.63 28.31
N LYS A 17 49.58 -10.34 28.68
CA LYS A 17 48.37 -9.50 28.65
C LYS A 17 47.73 -9.73 27.28
N ARG A 18 46.60 -10.43 27.28
CA ARG A 18 45.94 -10.86 26.05
C ARG A 18 45.38 -9.59 25.41
N ASP A 19 46.06 -9.07 24.40
CA ASP A 19 45.60 -7.92 23.64
C ASP A 19 44.30 -8.29 22.91
N ASN A 20 43.18 -8.10 23.62
CA ASN A 20 41.83 -8.38 23.13
C ASN A 20 41.39 -7.36 22.07
N THR A 21 42.25 -6.42 21.67
CA THR A 21 41.97 -5.41 20.63
C THR A 21 41.65 -6.05 19.29
N ILE A 22 42.39 -7.08 18.88
CA ILE A 22 42.17 -7.77 17.59
C ILE A 22 40.77 -8.44 17.53
N PRO A 23 40.35 -9.30 18.48
CA PRO A 23 39.02 -9.89 18.43
C PRO A 23 37.88 -8.87 18.59
N LEU A 24 38.11 -7.75 19.29
CA LEU A 24 37.11 -6.69 19.47
C LEU A 24 36.90 -5.89 18.17
N VAL A 25 37.98 -5.59 17.43
CA VAL A 25 37.90 -4.96 16.11
C VAL A 25 37.22 -5.88 15.10
N VAL A 26 37.61 -7.17 15.05
CA VAL A 26 36.99 -8.15 14.14
C VAL A 26 35.51 -8.35 14.46
N GLY A 27 35.15 -8.44 15.75
CA GLY A 27 33.75 -8.51 16.18
C GLY A 27 32.94 -7.27 15.77
N GLY A 28 33.53 -6.08 15.90
CA GLY A 28 32.90 -4.83 15.44
C GLY A 28 32.63 -4.81 13.93
N PHE A 29 33.60 -5.24 13.11
CA PHE A 29 33.42 -5.38 11.66
C PHE A 29 32.34 -6.41 11.32
N PHE A 30 32.29 -7.52 12.04
CA PHE A 30 31.27 -8.55 11.81
C PHE A 30 29.87 -8.04 12.12
N VAL A 31 29.68 -7.31 13.22
CA VAL A 31 28.40 -6.68 13.56
C VAL A 31 28.00 -5.64 12.50
N LEU A 32 28.93 -4.80 12.07
CA LEU A 32 28.66 -3.80 11.04
C LEU A 32 28.31 -4.45 9.69
N PHE A 33 29.00 -5.51 9.32
CA PHE A 33 28.69 -6.32 8.14
C PHE A 33 27.28 -6.93 8.23
N LEU A 34 26.92 -7.52 9.38
CA LEU A 34 25.57 -8.05 9.59
C LEU A 34 24.50 -6.96 9.45
N ILE A 35 24.73 -5.76 10.00
CA ILE A 35 23.80 -4.63 9.85
C ILE A 35 23.63 -4.27 8.36
N VAL A 36 24.72 -4.17 7.59
CA VAL A 36 24.66 -3.84 6.17
C VAL A 36 23.91 -4.92 5.37
N VAL A 37 24.25 -6.19 5.58
CA VAL A 37 23.59 -7.32 4.89
C VAL A 37 22.12 -7.41 5.25
N SER A 38 21.76 -7.27 6.54
CA SER A 38 20.36 -7.26 6.97
C SER A 38 19.58 -6.10 6.33
N ARG A 39 20.15 -4.89 6.25
CA ARG A 39 19.50 -3.77 5.57
C ARG A 39 19.30 -4.04 4.08
N GLN A 40 20.31 -4.61 3.41
CA GLN A 40 20.24 -4.89 1.98
C GLN A 40 19.21 -5.99 1.68
N PHE A 41 19.16 -7.04 2.49
CA PHE A 41 18.16 -8.10 2.38
C PHE A 41 16.74 -7.59 2.66
N LEU A 42 16.55 -6.74 3.67
CA LEU A 42 15.26 -6.10 3.96
C LEU A 42 14.77 -5.23 2.80
N MET A 43 15.66 -4.52 2.11
CA MET A 43 15.30 -3.73 0.92
C MET A 43 14.87 -4.62 -0.26
N GLN A 44 15.48 -5.80 -0.43
CA GLN A 44 15.11 -6.72 -1.50
C GLN A 44 13.72 -7.33 -1.28
N VAL A 45 13.44 -7.88 -0.09
CA VAL A 45 12.12 -8.46 0.24
C VAL A 45 11.01 -7.43 0.04
N ARG A 46 11.24 -6.21 0.52
CA ARG A 46 10.30 -5.09 0.36
C ARG A 46 10.03 -4.73 -1.10
N SER A 47 11.01 -4.91 -1.98
CA SER A 47 10.80 -4.63 -3.39
C SER A 47 9.94 -5.67 -4.11
N GLU A 48 10.00 -6.94 -3.67
CA GLU A 48 9.15 -8.00 -4.21
C GLU A 48 7.68 -7.80 -3.79
N ASP A 49 7.48 -7.29 -2.57
CA ASP A 49 6.18 -6.86 -2.04
C ASP A 49 5.52 -5.81 -2.94
N ASP A 50 6.25 -4.74 -3.32
CA ASP A 50 5.76 -3.70 -4.21
C ASP A 50 5.43 -4.23 -5.63
N HIS A 51 6.18 -5.22 -6.11
CA HIS A 51 5.86 -5.87 -7.39
C HIS A 51 4.53 -6.64 -7.32
N THR A 52 4.26 -7.29 -6.19
CA THR A 52 2.96 -7.93 -5.93
C THR A 52 1.84 -6.90 -5.92
N ILE A 53 2.05 -5.77 -5.23
CA ILE A 53 1.11 -4.66 -5.21
C ILE A 53 0.80 -4.17 -6.63
N ALA A 54 1.83 -3.92 -7.45
CA ALA A 54 1.66 -3.43 -8.81
C ALA A 54 0.87 -4.42 -9.70
N LYS A 55 1.15 -5.71 -9.55
CA LYS A 55 0.44 -6.78 -10.26
C LYS A 55 -1.05 -6.81 -9.89
N ASP A 56 -1.35 -6.72 -8.60
CA ASP A 56 -2.71 -6.72 -8.08
C ASP A 56 -3.49 -5.49 -8.53
N ILE A 57 -2.87 -4.32 -8.51
CA ILE A 57 -3.44 -3.08 -9.02
C ILE A 57 -3.73 -3.17 -10.52
N GLY A 58 -2.81 -3.75 -11.31
CA GLY A 58 -3.02 -3.98 -12.74
C GLY A 58 -4.20 -4.94 -13.02
N MET A 59 -4.33 -6.00 -12.22
CA MET A 59 -5.48 -6.91 -12.31
C MET A 59 -6.78 -6.18 -11.99
N LEU A 60 -6.82 -5.42 -10.88
CA LEU A 60 -7.99 -4.65 -10.48
C LEU A 60 -8.36 -3.64 -11.58
N GLN A 61 -7.39 -2.94 -12.19
CA GLN A 61 -7.67 -2.05 -13.31
C GLN A 61 -8.40 -2.77 -14.45
N GLY A 62 -7.93 -3.96 -14.84
CA GLY A 62 -8.59 -4.76 -15.88
C GLY A 62 -10.02 -5.16 -15.51
N LEU A 63 -10.27 -5.47 -14.24
CA LEU A 63 -11.63 -5.74 -13.75
C LEU A 63 -12.52 -4.49 -13.81
N PHE A 64 -12.02 -3.33 -13.36
CA PHE A 64 -12.75 -2.08 -13.42
C PHE A 64 -13.04 -1.65 -14.87
N ASN A 65 -12.13 -1.89 -15.81
CA ASN A 65 -12.39 -1.70 -17.24
C ASN A 65 -13.54 -2.58 -17.71
N THR A 66 -13.51 -3.87 -17.37
CA THR A 66 -14.58 -4.84 -17.72
C THR A 66 -15.94 -4.43 -17.12
N ILE A 67 -15.95 -3.99 -15.87
CA ILE A 67 -17.16 -3.50 -15.19
C ILE A 67 -17.67 -2.24 -15.89
N ASN A 68 -16.77 -1.30 -16.22
CA ASN A 68 -17.15 -0.07 -16.89
C ASN A 68 -17.68 -0.31 -18.31
N GLU A 69 -17.13 -1.26 -19.06
CA GLU A 69 -17.61 -1.63 -20.39
C GLU A 69 -19.00 -2.27 -20.36
N SER A 70 -19.28 -3.10 -19.35
CA SER A 70 -20.55 -3.84 -19.26
C SER A 70 -21.66 -3.06 -18.55
N SER A 71 -21.34 -2.51 -17.39
CA SER A 71 -22.31 -1.90 -16.48
C SER A 71 -22.24 -0.36 -16.45
N LYS A 72 -21.19 0.24 -17.02
CA LYS A 72 -20.88 1.67 -17.02
C LYS A 72 -20.84 2.28 -15.62
N ILE A 73 -19.63 2.47 -15.09
CA ILE A 73 -19.43 3.12 -13.79
C ILE A 73 -19.74 4.61 -13.95
N ILE A 74 -20.65 5.10 -13.11
CA ILE A 74 -21.09 6.50 -13.15
C ILE A 74 -20.69 7.29 -11.91
N ALA A 75 -20.54 6.68 -10.73
CA ALA A 75 -20.10 7.40 -9.54
C ALA A 75 -19.51 6.45 -8.49
N ILE A 76 -18.81 7.03 -7.50
CA ILE A 76 -18.29 6.34 -6.32
C ILE A 76 -18.72 7.13 -5.09
N ARG A 77 -19.36 6.48 -4.11
CA ARG A 77 -20.14 7.14 -3.05
C ARG A 77 -19.31 7.88 -2.00
N SER A 78 -18.04 7.54 -1.84
CA SER A 78 -17.20 8.03 -0.74
C SER A 78 -15.80 8.38 -1.22
N GLN A 79 -15.13 9.30 -0.51
CA GLN A 79 -13.76 9.70 -0.81
C GLN A 79 -12.77 8.53 -0.77
N LYS A 80 -12.97 7.58 0.15
CA LYS A 80 -12.26 6.31 0.23
C LYS A 80 -13.26 5.17 0.32
N SER A 81 -12.98 4.04 -0.32
CA SER A 81 -13.81 2.85 -0.20
C SER A 81 -13.01 1.57 -0.44
N PRO A 82 -13.12 0.55 0.44
CA PRO A 82 -12.49 -0.73 0.20
C PRO A 82 -13.11 -1.47 -1.00
N ILE A 83 -12.30 -2.29 -1.67
CA ILE A 83 -12.69 -3.12 -2.80
C ILE A 83 -13.07 -4.53 -2.30
N ASN A 84 -14.22 -4.63 -1.65
CA ASN A 84 -14.73 -5.86 -1.04
C ASN A 84 -16.05 -6.37 -1.62
N PHE A 85 -16.43 -5.82 -2.79
CA PHE A 85 -17.71 -6.07 -3.44
C PHE A 85 -17.57 -6.84 -4.78
N LEU A 86 -16.35 -7.25 -5.15
CA LEU A 86 -16.11 -8.00 -6.39
C LEU A 86 -16.62 -9.44 -6.35
N ASN A 87 -17.08 -9.91 -5.18
CA ASN A 87 -17.74 -11.19 -4.96
C ASN A 87 -19.26 -11.15 -5.11
N VAL A 88 -19.84 -10.00 -5.43
CA VAL A 88 -21.28 -9.87 -5.63
C VAL A 88 -21.67 -10.50 -6.95
N GLN A 89 -22.61 -11.46 -6.91
CA GLN A 89 -23.16 -12.11 -8.10
C GLN A 89 -24.28 -11.29 -8.75
N SER A 90 -25.16 -10.72 -7.93
CA SER A 90 -26.24 -9.84 -8.36
C SER A 90 -26.62 -8.90 -7.23
N PHE A 91 -27.24 -7.78 -7.57
CA PHE A 91 -27.70 -6.79 -6.61
C PHE A 91 -28.94 -6.09 -7.16
N ALA A 92 -29.74 -5.53 -6.26
CA ALA A 92 -30.90 -4.71 -6.61
C ALA A 92 -30.52 -3.23 -6.62
N GLY A 93 -31.09 -2.47 -7.56
CA GLY A 93 -30.79 -1.05 -7.73
C GLY A 93 -29.50 -0.79 -8.50
N SER A 94 -28.95 0.41 -8.36
CA SER A 94 -27.80 0.88 -9.16
C SER A 94 -26.46 0.86 -8.42
N PHE A 95 -26.41 0.30 -7.21
CA PHE A 95 -25.21 0.31 -6.37
C PHE A 95 -24.72 -1.09 -6.03
N VAL A 96 -23.41 -1.31 -6.22
CA VAL A 96 -22.67 -2.49 -5.77
C VAL A 96 -21.48 -2.03 -4.93
N GLY A 97 -21.58 -2.24 -3.62
CA GLY A 97 -20.66 -1.62 -2.67
C GLY A 97 -20.64 -0.08 -2.82
N PRO A 98 -19.47 0.54 -3.05
CA PRO A 98 -19.35 1.97 -3.25
C PRO A 98 -19.63 2.42 -4.70
N LEU A 99 -19.74 1.49 -5.67
CA LEU A 99 -19.89 1.81 -7.08
C LEU A 99 -21.34 2.03 -7.46
N LYS A 100 -21.62 3.15 -8.10
CA LYS A 100 -22.85 3.39 -8.84
C LYS A 100 -22.63 3.02 -10.30
N VAL A 101 -23.50 2.17 -10.85
CA VAL A 101 -23.46 1.75 -12.26
C VAL A 101 -24.75 2.13 -12.98
N ALA A 102 -24.68 2.39 -14.27
CA ALA A 102 -25.85 2.77 -15.07
C ALA A 102 -26.71 1.57 -15.50
N TYR A 103 -26.06 0.42 -15.75
CA TYR A 103 -26.70 -0.79 -16.28
C TYR A 103 -26.46 -1.97 -15.32
N PRO A 104 -27.08 -1.99 -14.12
CA PRO A 104 -26.88 -3.05 -13.13
C PRO A 104 -27.27 -4.44 -13.64
N GLU A 105 -28.23 -4.53 -14.57
CA GLU A 105 -28.62 -5.77 -15.24
C GLU A 105 -27.52 -6.40 -16.10
N ASN A 106 -26.52 -5.61 -16.50
CA ASN A 106 -25.36 -6.07 -17.26
C ASN A 106 -24.19 -6.48 -16.36
N TRP A 107 -24.39 -6.53 -15.04
CA TRP A 107 -23.38 -6.99 -14.11
C TRP A 107 -23.03 -8.46 -14.36
N LYS A 108 -21.77 -8.73 -14.68
CA LYS A 108 -21.26 -10.07 -15.02
C LYS A 108 -20.54 -10.78 -13.87
N GLY A 109 -20.64 -10.24 -12.66
CA GLY A 109 -19.97 -10.81 -11.50
C GLY A 109 -20.53 -12.18 -11.06
N PRO A 110 -19.92 -12.83 -10.05
CA PRO A 110 -18.79 -12.34 -9.27
C PRO A 110 -17.49 -12.35 -10.08
N PHE A 111 -16.67 -11.32 -9.91
CA PHE A 111 -15.35 -11.21 -10.55
C PHE A 111 -14.26 -11.89 -9.72
N ARG A 112 -14.50 -12.06 -8.42
CA ARG A 112 -13.62 -12.78 -7.47
C ARG A 112 -14.45 -13.50 -6.41
N THR A 113 -13.91 -14.56 -5.81
CA THR A 113 -14.56 -15.23 -4.67
C THR A 113 -14.21 -14.58 -3.33
N GLU A 114 -13.01 -14.00 -3.24
CA GLU A 114 -12.46 -13.38 -2.02
C GLU A 114 -11.96 -11.96 -2.30
N PRO A 115 -12.01 -11.06 -1.30
CA PRO A 115 -11.38 -9.74 -1.37
C PRO A 115 -9.90 -9.88 -1.74
N LEU A 116 -9.38 -8.89 -2.46
CA LEU A 116 -7.95 -8.80 -2.70
C LEU A 116 -7.33 -7.97 -1.59
N GLU A 117 -6.35 -8.54 -0.90
CA GLU A 117 -5.69 -7.92 0.23
C GLU A 117 -4.16 -8.02 0.11
N PHE A 118 -3.48 -7.01 0.66
CA PHE A 118 -2.05 -7.02 0.84
C PHE A 118 -1.72 -6.65 2.29
N GLN A 119 -0.85 -7.41 2.95
CA GLN A 119 -0.59 -7.28 4.41
C GLN A 119 -1.88 -7.32 5.26
N GLY A 120 -2.90 -8.07 4.82
CA GLY A 120 -4.21 -8.16 5.50
C GLY A 120 -5.07 -6.89 5.39
N LYS A 121 -4.79 -6.04 4.40
CA LYS A 121 -5.53 -4.81 4.10
C LYS A 121 -6.11 -4.89 2.70
N GLU A 122 -7.42 -4.68 2.58
CA GLU A 122 -8.10 -4.60 1.28
C GLU A 122 -7.59 -3.41 0.47
N TYR A 123 -7.47 -3.57 -0.85
CA TYR A 123 -7.23 -2.43 -1.73
C TYR A 123 -8.40 -1.45 -1.67
N GLU A 124 -8.12 -0.17 -1.92
CA GLU A 124 -9.10 0.90 -1.80
C GLU A 124 -9.23 1.68 -3.10
N ILE A 125 -10.41 2.26 -3.29
CA ILE A 125 -10.66 3.31 -4.26
C ILE A 125 -10.58 4.65 -3.54
N VAL A 126 -9.80 5.57 -4.09
CA VAL A 126 -9.67 6.95 -3.63
C VAL A 126 -10.24 7.89 -4.69
N CYS A 127 -11.15 8.77 -4.27
CA CYS A 127 -11.67 9.87 -5.06
C CYS A 127 -10.86 11.15 -4.77
N THR A 128 -10.38 11.79 -5.83
CA THR A 128 -9.75 13.11 -5.80
C THR A 128 -10.38 14.02 -6.84
N LYS A 129 -10.08 15.32 -6.79
CA LYS A 129 -10.47 16.29 -7.81
C LYS A 129 -9.94 15.93 -9.21
N LYS A 130 -8.89 15.09 -9.31
CA LYS A 130 -8.29 14.64 -10.59
C LYS A 130 -8.87 13.33 -11.12
N GLY A 131 -9.66 12.62 -10.31
CA GLY A 131 -10.32 11.39 -10.71
C GLY A 131 -10.34 10.34 -9.60
N PHE A 132 -10.46 9.08 -10.01
CA PHE A 132 -10.64 7.94 -9.13
C PHE A 132 -9.46 6.99 -9.30
N TYR A 133 -8.92 6.50 -8.19
CA TYR A 133 -7.68 5.74 -8.17
C TYR A 133 -7.82 4.49 -7.33
N ILE A 134 -7.24 3.38 -7.80
CA ILE A 134 -7.03 2.19 -6.98
C ILE A 134 -5.68 2.34 -6.30
N VAL A 135 -5.65 2.14 -4.99
CA VAL A 135 -4.46 2.26 -4.13
C VAL A 135 -4.40 1.07 -3.17
N PRO A 136 -3.23 0.76 -2.56
CA PRO A 136 -3.14 -0.18 -1.45
C PRO A 136 -3.94 0.35 -0.26
N GLY A 137 -4.45 -0.56 0.59
CA GLY A 137 -5.26 -0.19 1.75
C GLY A 137 -4.52 0.60 2.83
N GLU A 138 -5.27 1.28 3.70
CA GLU A 138 -4.69 1.99 4.84
C GLU A 138 -3.87 1.05 5.77
N GLY A 139 -2.68 1.52 6.15
CA GLY A 139 -1.73 0.79 6.98
C GLY A 139 -0.75 -0.11 6.21
N VAL A 140 -0.89 -0.24 4.88
CA VAL A 140 0.11 -0.95 4.06
C VAL A 140 1.46 -0.22 4.11
N VAL A 141 2.53 -0.96 4.37
CA VAL A 141 3.91 -0.45 4.35
C VAL A 141 4.55 -0.77 3.01
N LEU A 142 4.95 0.27 2.27
CA LEU A 142 5.61 0.19 0.96
C LEU A 142 7.12 -0.02 1.09
N ALA A 143 7.79 -0.38 -0.01
CA ALA A 143 9.24 -0.63 0.02
C ALA A 143 10.09 0.58 0.43
N ASN A 144 9.65 1.77 0.04
CA ASN A 144 10.28 3.04 0.42
C ASN A 144 10.06 3.40 1.91
N GLY A 145 9.39 2.54 2.67
CA GLY A 145 9.12 2.69 4.10
C GLY A 145 7.97 3.64 4.41
N LYS A 146 7.26 4.14 3.40
CA LYS A 146 6.03 4.90 3.60
C LYS A 146 4.88 3.96 3.94
N VAL A 147 3.89 4.52 4.61
CA VAL A 147 2.70 3.85 5.13
C VAL A 147 1.48 4.58 4.60
N ILE A 148 0.61 3.85 3.91
CA ILE A 148 -0.64 4.40 3.37
C ILE A 148 -1.54 4.84 4.52
N GLY A 149 -2.15 6.02 4.41
CA GLY A 149 -3.02 6.62 5.43
C GLY A 149 -2.26 7.37 6.54
N GLU A 150 -0.97 7.10 6.73
CA GLU A 150 -0.15 7.75 7.76
C GLU A 150 0.87 8.73 7.17
N THR A 151 1.89 8.22 6.48
CA THR A 151 2.95 9.05 5.88
C THR A 151 2.67 9.39 4.42
N LEU A 152 1.83 8.60 3.75
CA LEU A 152 1.21 8.92 2.46
C LEU A 152 -0.29 9.04 2.68
N LYS A 153 -0.79 10.27 2.76
CA LYS A 153 -2.20 10.56 2.99
C LYS A 153 -2.88 10.92 1.69
N PHE A 154 -3.99 10.25 1.42
CA PHE A 154 -4.86 10.60 0.30
C PHE A 154 -6.04 11.43 0.78
N THR A 155 -6.19 12.60 0.16
CA THR A 155 -7.26 13.57 0.35
C THR A 155 -7.86 13.91 -1.01
N GLU A 156 -8.97 14.63 -1.03
CA GLU A 156 -9.61 15.07 -2.28
C GLU A 156 -8.67 15.94 -3.15
N GLU A 157 -7.68 16.60 -2.56
CA GLU A 157 -6.73 17.47 -3.25
C GLU A 157 -5.43 16.77 -3.66
N SER A 158 -5.28 15.49 -3.29
CA SER A 158 -4.06 14.74 -3.55
C SER A 158 -3.83 14.54 -5.05
N ASP A 159 -2.60 14.80 -5.48
CA ASP A 159 -2.15 14.63 -6.86
C ASP A 159 -1.60 13.23 -7.09
N ILE A 160 -2.48 12.22 -7.10
CA ILE A 160 -2.05 10.81 -7.20
C ILE A 160 -1.29 10.54 -8.51
N ASP A 161 -1.63 11.24 -9.60
CA ASP A 161 -0.88 11.17 -10.88
C ASP A 161 0.59 11.58 -10.70
N ALA A 162 0.88 12.60 -9.88
CA ALA A 162 2.26 12.96 -9.55
C ALA A 162 2.91 11.94 -8.60
N MET A 163 2.16 11.41 -7.64
CA MET A 163 2.67 10.43 -6.67
C MET A 163 3.11 9.13 -7.34
N ILE A 164 2.39 8.64 -8.36
CA ILE A 164 2.75 7.43 -9.13
C ILE A 164 3.97 7.62 -10.03
N ALA A 165 4.43 8.85 -10.23
CA ALA A 165 5.63 9.17 -10.97
C ALA A 165 6.85 9.42 -10.05
N ASP A 166 6.67 9.38 -8.73
CA ASP A 166 7.70 9.72 -7.74
C ASP A 166 8.16 8.47 -6.95
N PRO A 167 9.45 8.06 -7.07
CA PRO A 167 10.02 6.95 -6.31
C PRO A 167 9.95 7.09 -4.78
N ALA A 168 9.87 8.33 -4.28
CA ALA A 168 9.70 8.61 -2.86
C ALA A 168 8.24 8.41 -2.37
N GLN A 169 7.32 8.10 -3.28
CA GLN A 169 5.89 7.99 -3.02
C GLN A 169 5.30 6.68 -3.56
N LEU A 170 4.64 6.70 -4.73
CA LEU A 170 3.89 5.56 -5.29
C LEU A 170 4.54 4.98 -6.56
N LEU A 171 5.84 5.20 -6.77
CA LEU A 171 6.61 4.53 -7.82
C LEU A 171 7.64 3.59 -7.19
N SER A 172 7.68 2.33 -7.60
CA SER A 172 8.68 1.38 -7.13
C SER A 172 9.26 0.60 -8.29
N GLN A 173 10.57 0.72 -8.52
CA GLN A 173 11.27 0.07 -9.63
C GLN A 173 10.59 0.24 -11.01
N SER A 174 10.05 1.43 -11.29
CA SER A 174 9.27 1.75 -12.50
C SER A 174 7.84 1.19 -12.54
N TYR A 175 7.38 0.53 -11.49
CA TYR A 175 6.00 0.09 -11.33
C TYR A 175 5.19 1.11 -10.51
N PRO A 176 4.11 1.67 -11.07
CA PRO A 176 3.21 2.51 -10.30
C PRO A 176 2.40 1.66 -9.32
N LEU A 177 2.35 2.09 -8.07
CA LEU A 177 1.64 1.44 -6.96
C LEU A 177 0.24 2.04 -6.75
N ALA A 178 -0.29 2.73 -7.75
CA ALA A 178 -1.68 3.15 -7.85
C ALA A 178 -2.04 3.28 -9.33
N VAL A 179 -3.32 3.19 -9.65
CA VAL A 179 -3.78 3.32 -11.02
C VAL A 179 -5.12 4.02 -11.13
N LYS A 180 -5.30 4.80 -12.19
CA LYS A 180 -6.53 5.52 -12.45
C LYS A 180 -7.63 4.57 -12.94
N ILE A 181 -8.83 4.72 -12.39
CA ILE A 181 -10.04 4.02 -12.81
C ILE A 181 -10.67 4.83 -13.94
N PRO A 182 -10.98 4.21 -15.10
CA PRO A 182 -11.78 4.88 -16.11
C PRO A 182 -13.23 4.94 -15.66
N ILE A 183 -13.75 6.15 -15.56
CA ILE A 183 -15.18 6.41 -15.36
C ILE A 183 -15.70 7.08 -16.61
N ALA A 184 -16.93 6.76 -17.02
CA ALA A 184 -17.56 7.44 -18.14
C ALA A 184 -17.63 8.96 -17.85
N GLU A 185 -17.08 9.79 -18.74
CA GLU A 185 -16.86 11.26 -18.60
C GLU A 185 -18.14 12.12 -18.44
N GLN A 186 -19.25 11.58 -17.97
CA GLN A 186 -20.52 12.32 -17.87
C GLN A 186 -20.66 13.19 -16.61
N LEU A 187 -19.62 13.34 -15.78
CA LEU A 187 -19.70 14.08 -14.51
C LEU A 187 -18.90 15.39 -14.39
N THR A 188 -18.15 15.84 -15.40
CA THR A 188 -17.57 17.21 -15.37
C THR A 188 -18.62 18.31 -15.59
N LYS A 189 -19.90 17.97 -15.83
CA LYS A 189 -21.00 18.94 -15.97
C LYS A 189 -22.05 18.94 -14.85
N GLN A 190 -22.07 17.96 -13.93
CA GLN A 190 -23.17 17.83 -12.97
C GLN A 190 -22.82 18.16 -11.51
N THR A 191 -21.56 18.45 -11.17
CA THR A 191 -21.16 18.95 -9.83
C THR A 191 -21.65 20.37 -9.50
N LYS A 192 -22.57 20.93 -10.29
CA LYS A 192 -23.20 22.25 -10.03
C LYS A 192 -24.71 22.17 -9.71
N ILE A 193 -25.30 20.97 -9.56
CA ILE A 193 -26.77 20.85 -9.38
C ILE A 193 -27.16 20.13 -8.08
N GLU A 194 -26.24 19.45 -7.39
CA GLU A 194 -26.57 18.64 -6.20
C GLU A 194 -26.45 19.41 -4.86
N ASP A 195 -26.82 20.70 -4.85
CA ASP A 195 -27.07 21.51 -3.64
C ASP A 195 -28.58 21.77 -3.40
N THR A 196 -29.45 21.05 -4.11
CA THR A 196 -30.91 21.13 -3.91
C THR A 196 -31.55 19.76 -4.03
N PHE A 197 -31.45 18.96 -2.97
CA PHE A 197 -32.48 17.96 -2.68
C PHE A 197 -33.51 18.62 -1.76
N PRO A 198 -34.79 18.73 -2.16
CA PRO A 198 -35.85 19.08 -1.23
C PRO A 198 -35.97 17.98 -0.19
N HIS A 199 -36.05 18.38 1.08
CA HIS A 199 -36.48 17.52 2.17
C HIS A 199 -37.99 17.32 1.97
N ASP A 200 -38.40 16.17 1.45
CA ASP A 200 -39.82 15.78 1.35
C ASP A 200 -40.36 15.39 2.74
N ASP A 201 -40.31 16.34 3.68
CA ASP A 201 -40.85 16.23 5.03
C ASP A 201 -41.90 17.32 5.27
N ASP A 202 -42.86 17.50 4.35
CA ASP A 202 -44.03 18.36 4.56
C ASP A 202 -45.23 17.88 3.72
N GLU A 203 -45.64 16.62 3.93
CA GLU A 203 -46.98 16.20 3.55
C GLU A 203 -47.51 15.24 4.60
N LEU A 204 -48.14 15.77 5.66
CA LEU A 204 -49.18 15.12 6.47
C LEU A 204 -49.69 16.10 7.56
N ALA A 205 -50.52 17.07 7.16
CA ALA A 205 -51.48 17.71 8.06
C ALA A 205 -52.71 18.21 7.29
N SER A 206 -53.89 17.89 7.82
CA SER A 206 -55.26 18.27 7.45
C SER A 206 -55.92 17.56 6.25
N TYR A 207 -56.63 16.47 6.56
CA TYR A 207 -58.06 16.28 6.24
C TYR A 207 -58.73 15.51 7.37
#